data_AF-A0A371X6S4-F1
#
_entry.id   AF-A0A371X6S4-F1
#
_cell.length_a   1.000
_cell.length_b   1.000
_cell.length_c   1.000
_cell.angle_alpha   90.00
_cell.angle_beta   90.00
_cell.angle_gamma   90.00
#
_symmetry.space_group_name_H-M   'P 1'
#
loop_
_entity.id
_entity.type
_entity.pdbx_description
1 polymer ?
#
loop_
_entity_poly.entity_id
_entity_poly.type
_entity_poly.pdbx_seq_one_letter_code
_entity_poly.pdbx_strand_id
1 'polypeptide(L)'
;MERQLAPHPAPHNSQTLASHRKLAHLKKQRRLRVAIESPCILVCSIDDRTGYCFGCGRTRDEIAGWIEMTSERRRAVMEELPARLATVERKPRRETRRARMARERGEAS
;
A
#
# COMPACT_ATOMS: atom_id res chain seq x y z
N MET A 1 -11.24 -15.65 67.92
CA MET A 1 -11.09 -15.95 66.47
C MET A 1 -12.31 -15.38 65.75
N GLU A 2 -12.37 -14.06 65.56
CA GLU A 2 -13.44 -13.43 64.79
C GLU A 2 -12.87 -13.05 63.42
N ARG A 3 -13.30 -13.78 62.39
CA ARG A 3 -12.92 -13.55 60.99
C ARG A 3 -13.80 -12.45 60.42
N GLN A 4 -13.18 -11.32 60.07
CA GLN A 4 -13.80 -10.24 59.28
C GLN A 4 -14.37 -10.78 57.95
N LEU A 5 -15.66 -10.50 57.70
CA LEU A 5 -16.27 -10.60 56.37
C LEU A 5 -15.94 -9.32 55.57
N ALA A 6 -15.32 -9.49 54.39
CA ALA A 6 -15.10 -8.41 53.43
C ALA A 6 -16.37 -8.12 52.59
N PRO A 7 -16.59 -6.89 52.10
CA PRO A 7 -17.79 -6.52 51.35
C PRO A 7 -17.78 -7.06 49.90
N HIS A 8 -18.94 -7.54 49.44
CA HIS A 8 -19.18 -7.99 48.05
C HIS A 8 -19.14 -6.82 47.05
N PRO A 9 -18.56 -6.98 45.85
CA PRO A 9 -18.65 -5.99 44.78
C PRO A 9 -20.02 -6.05 44.06
N ALA A 10 -20.53 -4.88 43.68
CA ALA A 10 -21.81 -4.68 42.97
C ALA A 10 -21.83 -5.29 41.55
N PRO A 11 -23.02 -5.65 41.00
CA PRO A 11 -23.12 -6.26 39.68
C PRO A 11 -22.94 -5.20 38.57
N HIS A 12 -22.04 -5.46 37.63
CA HIS A 12 -21.90 -4.67 36.42
C HIS A 12 -23.06 -4.95 35.45
N ASN A 13 -23.80 -3.91 35.08
CA ASN A 13 -24.92 -3.94 34.13
C ASN A 13 -24.44 -4.34 32.72
N SER A 14 -24.91 -5.50 32.24
CA SER A 14 -24.59 -6.12 30.95
C SER A 14 -25.09 -5.34 29.72
N GLN A 15 -26.00 -4.37 29.90
CA GLN A 15 -26.56 -3.57 28.81
C GLN A 15 -25.55 -2.57 28.20
N THR A 16 -24.55 -2.14 28.96
CA THR A 16 -23.55 -1.14 28.53
C THR A 16 -22.61 -1.68 27.44
N LEU A 17 -22.33 -2.99 27.45
CA LEU A 17 -21.39 -3.62 26.51
C LEU A 17 -21.97 -3.84 25.10
N ALA A 18 -23.29 -4.04 24.98
CA ALA A 18 -23.96 -4.24 23.70
C ALA A 18 -23.99 -2.94 22.85
N SER A 19 -24.18 -1.79 23.49
CA SER A 19 -24.19 -0.47 22.85
C SER A 19 -22.81 -0.07 22.33
N HIS A 20 -21.74 -0.42 23.03
CA HIS A 20 -20.36 -0.15 22.59
C HIS A 20 -19.96 -0.96 21.35
N ARG A 21 -20.41 -2.23 21.27
CA ARG A 21 -20.17 -3.10 20.09
C ARG A 21 -20.87 -2.59 18.82
N LYS A 22 -22.09 -2.06 18.95
CA LYS A 22 -22.86 -1.51 17.82
C LYS A 22 -22.25 -0.22 17.26
N LEU A 23 -21.73 0.66 18.14
CA LEU A 23 -20.99 1.87 17.75
C LEU A 23 -19.64 1.57 17.09
N ALA A 24 -18.90 0.55 17.56
CA ALA A 24 -17.66 0.11 16.93
C ALA A 24 -17.87 -0.47 15.53
N HIS A 25 -18.98 -1.17 15.31
CA HIS A 25 -19.36 -1.71 14.00
C HIS A 25 -19.73 -0.62 12.99
N LEU A 26 -20.46 0.42 13.41
CA LEU A 26 -20.83 1.56 12.55
C LEU A 26 -19.60 2.41 12.14
N LYS A 27 -18.63 2.61 13.05
CA LYS A 27 -17.32 3.24 12.73
C LYS A 27 -16.49 2.42 11.72
N LYS A 28 -16.65 1.10 11.70
CA LYS A 28 -15.95 0.18 10.79
C LYS A 28 -16.55 0.18 9.37
N GLN A 29 -17.85 0.45 9.24
CA GLN A 29 -18.59 0.44 7.97
C GLN A 29 -18.41 1.71 7.11
N ARG A 30 -17.91 2.83 7.66
CA ARG A 30 -17.63 4.09 6.93
C ARG A 30 -16.43 4.02 5.96
N ARG A 31 -15.98 2.82 5.58
CA ARG A 31 -14.90 2.56 4.62
C ARG A 31 -15.43 2.06 3.28
N LEU A 32 -16.52 2.60 2.77
CA LEU A 32 -16.75 2.57 1.32
C LEU A 32 -15.76 3.54 0.68
N ARG A 33 -14.50 3.10 0.59
CA ARG A 33 -13.49 3.78 -0.23
C ARG A 33 -13.91 3.54 -1.67
N VAL A 34 -14.40 4.59 -2.32
CA VAL A 34 -14.35 4.67 -3.77
C VAL A 34 -12.91 4.39 -4.17
N ALA A 35 -12.68 3.29 -4.88
CA ALA A 35 -11.34 2.90 -5.30
C ALA A 35 -10.84 3.95 -6.28
N ILE A 36 -9.81 4.71 -5.89
CA ILE A 36 -9.14 5.64 -6.80
C ILE A 36 -8.47 4.81 -7.89
N GLU A 37 -8.79 5.12 -9.15
CA GLU A 37 -8.14 4.50 -10.31
C GLU A 37 -6.62 4.71 -10.25
N SER A 38 -5.86 3.61 -10.35
CA SER A 38 -4.41 3.63 -10.20
C SER A 38 -3.75 2.62 -11.14
N PRO A 39 -2.84 3.06 -12.04
CA PRO A 39 -2.12 2.19 -12.96
C PRO A 39 -0.92 1.48 -12.31
N CYS A 40 -0.88 1.41 -10.97
CA CYS A 40 0.28 0.92 -10.23
C CYS A 40 0.35 -0.62 -10.23
N ILE A 41 1.46 -1.18 -10.71
CA ILE A 41 1.74 -2.64 -10.66
C ILE A 41 2.61 -3.05 -9.45
N LEU A 42 2.69 -2.19 -8.43
CA LEU A 42 3.51 -2.40 -7.22
C LEU A 42 5.02 -2.53 -7.48
N VAL A 43 5.48 -2.01 -8.62
CA VAL A 43 6.90 -1.82 -8.93
C VAL A 43 7.18 -0.32 -8.88
N CYS A 44 7.99 0.10 -7.91
CA CYS A 44 8.44 1.48 -7.78
C CYS A 44 9.95 1.54 -8.00
N SER A 45 10.34 1.91 -9.21
CA SER A 45 11.72 2.16 -9.60
C SER A 45 11.66 3.21 -10.69
N ILE A 46 12.43 4.29 -10.56
CA ILE A 46 12.43 5.40 -11.53
C ILE A 46 13.61 5.22 -12.48
N ASP A 47 13.38 5.42 -13.76
CA ASP A 47 14.43 5.51 -14.75
C ASP A 47 15.09 6.89 -14.70
N ASP A 48 16.40 6.95 -14.46
CA ASP A 48 17.13 8.22 -14.33
C ASP A 48 17.23 8.98 -15.67
N ARG A 49 17.04 8.31 -16.81
CA ARG A 49 17.10 8.96 -18.13
C ARG A 49 15.78 9.66 -18.50
N THR A 50 14.66 8.99 -18.30
CA THR A 50 13.33 9.47 -18.70
C THR A 50 12.54 10.10 -17.56
N GLY A 51 12.92 9.81 -16.31
CA GLY A 51 12.18 10.25 -15.12
C GLY A 51 10.89 9.46 -14.84
N TYR A 52 10.62 8.41 -15.61
CA TYR A 52 9.40 7.60 -15.49
C TYR A 52 9.61 6.35 -14.63
N CYS A 53 8.55 5.92 -13.96
CA CYS A 53 8.54 4.66 -13.22
C CYS A 53 8.53 3.46 -14.17
N PHE A 54 9.46 2.51 -14.01
CA PHE A 54 9.53 1.26 -14.80
C PHE A 54 8.24 0.43 -14.73
N GLY A 55 7.52 0.53 -13.60
CA GLY A 55 6.30 -0.23 -13.38
C GLY A 55 5.08 0.41 -14.03
N CYS A 56 4.81 1.68 -13.72
CA CYS A 56 3.56 2.34 -14.07
C CYS A 56 3.71 3.55 -15.00
N GLY A 57 4.92 3.92 -15.43
CA GLY A 57 5.16 5.01 -16.38
C GLY A 57 4.95 6.42 -15.81
N ARG A 58 4.52 6.56 -14.55
CA ARG A 58 4.35 7.85 -13.87
C ARG A 58 5.67 8.42 -13.39
N THR A 59 5.76 9.74 -13.36
CA THR A 59 6.86 10.50 -12.75
C THR A 59 6.75 10.51 -11.22
N ARG A 60 7.83 10.94 -10.54
CA ARG A 60 7.86 11.03 -9.08
C ARG A 60 6.81 12.00 -8.53
N ASP A 61 6.61 13.12 -9.20
CA ASP A 61 5.63 14.15 -8.79
C ASP A 61 4.19 13.67 -8.99
N GLU A 62 3.92 12.97 -10.10
CA GLU A 62 2.60 12.36 -10.34
C GLU A 62 2.29 11.26 -9.31
N ILE A 63 3.29 10.50 -8.86
CA ILE A 63 3.12 9.49 -7.81
C ILE A 63 2.81 10.17 -6.47
N ALA A 64 3.53 11.25 -6.14
CA ALA A 64 3.34 11.98 -4.88
C ALA A 64 1.95 12.64 -4.80
N GLY A 65 1.51 13.29 -5.88
CA GLY A 65 0.23 14.01 -5.94
C GLY A 65 -0.99 13.18 -6.35
N TRP A 66 -0.86 11.87 -6.58
CA TRP A 66 -1.91 11.06 -7.23
C TRP A 66 -3.28 11.10 -6.52
N ILE A 67 -3.26 11.15 -5.19
CA ILE A 67 -4.48 11.16 -4.37
C ILE A 67 -5.20 12.51 -4.47
N GLU A 68 -4.46 13.59 -4.66
CA GLU A 68 -4.96 14.96 -4.75
C GLU A 68 -5.38 15.36 -6.17
N MET A 69 -4.92 14.61 -7.19
CA MET A 69 -5.32 14.82 -8.58
C MET A 69 -6.81 14.56 -8.81
N THR A 70 -7.41 15.37 -9.68
CA THR A 70 -8.79 15.16 -10.15
C THR A 70 -8.88 13.92 -11.04
N SER A 71 -10.10 13.38 -11.22
CA SER A 71 -10.37 12.26 -12.12
C SER A 71 -9.90 12.52 -13.55
N GLU A 72 -10.12 13.73 -14.05
CA GLU A 72 -9.78 14.14 -15.41
C GLU A 72 -8.26 14.15 -15.59
N ARG A 73 -7.53 14.67 -14.60
CA ARG A 73 -6.07 14.67 -14.63
C ARG A 73 -5.51 13.24 -14.57
N ARG A 74 -6.09 12.37 -13.73
CA ARG A 74 -5.68 10.97 -13.67
C ARG A 74 -5.88 10.25 -15.00
N ARG A 75 -7.01 10.47 -15.68
CA ARG A 75 -7.29 9.89 -17.00
C ARG A 75 -6.30 10.37 -18.06
N ALA A 76 -6.04 11.67 -18.12
CA ALA A 76 -5.04 12.22 -19.05
C ALA A 76 -3.66 11.58 -18.83
N VAL A 77 -3.21 11.48 -17.57
CA VAL A 77 -1.95 10.80 -17.26
C VAL A 77 -1.99 9.35 -17.73
N MET A 78 -3.09 8.61 -17.49
CA MET A 78 -3.22 7.20 -17.89
C MET A 78 -3.19 6.98 -19.39
N GLU A 79 -3.71 7.90 -20.20
CA GLU A 79 -3.65 7.83 -21.67
C GLU A 79 -2.21 7.98 -22.19
N GLU A 80 -1.37 8.75 -21.49
CA GLU A 80 0.03 8.95 -21.87
C GLU A 80 0.95 7.77 -21.46
N LEU A 81 0.57 6.97 -20.46
CA LEU A 81 1.43 5.93 -19.90
C LEU A 81 1.95 4.89 -20.90
N PRO A 82 1.14 4.36 -21.84
CA PRO A 82 1.64 3.39 -22.82
C PRO A 82 2.80 3.96 -23.66
N ALA A 83 2.68 5.21 -24.09
CA ALA A 83 3.72 5.90 -24.85
C ALA A 83 4.97 6.13 -23.99
N ARG A 84 4.79 6.57 -22.74
CA ARG A 84 5.91 6.75 -21.79
C ARG A 84 6.65 5.44 -21.52
N LEU A 85 5.92 4.34 -21.27
CA LEU A 85 6.50 3.02 -21.02
C LEU A 85 7.30 2.48 -22.21
N ALA A 86 6.94 2.85 -23.45
CA ALA A 86 7.73 2.49 -24.63
C ALA A 86 9.12 3.14 -24.66
N THR A 87 9.30 4.29 -23.98
CA THR A 87 10.59 4.98 -23.87
C THR A 87 11.47 4.45 -22.73
N VAL A 88 10.88 3.67 -21.82
CA VAL A 88 11.56 3.18 -20.62
C VAL A 88 12.22 1.84 -20.90
N GLU A 89 13.55 1.80 -20.85
CA GLU A 89 14.32 0.56 -20.98
C GLU A 89 14.22 -0.26 -19.69
N ARG A 90 13.45 -1.34 -19.70
CA ARG A 90 13.31 -2.23 -18.53
C ARG A 90 14.60 -2.99 -18.27
N LYS A 91 15.47 -2.43 -17.44
CA LYS A 91 16.66 -3.15 -16.97
C LYS A 91 16.24 -4.36 -16.13
N PRO A 92 16.91 -5.50 -16.27
CA PRO A 92 16.64 -6.67 -15.45
C PRO A 92 16.75 -6.30 -13.97
N ARG A 93 15.85 -6.86 -13.16
CA ARG A 93 15.85 -6.68 -11.72
C ARG A 93 17.25 -6.97 -11.18
N ARG A 94 17.72 -6.14 -10.24
CA ARG A 94 19.01 -6.26 -9.55
C ARG A 94 19.38 -7.73 -9.34
N GLU A 95 20.55 -8.11 -9.86
CA GLU A 95 21.05 -9.48 -9.77
C GLU A 95 20.98 -9.99 -8.32
N THR A 96 20.41 -11.18 -8.13
CA THR A 96 20.37 -11.78 -6.80
C THR A 96 21.76 -12.25 -6.40
N ARG A 97 22.10 -12.21 -5.10
CA ARG A 97 23.38 -12.72 -4.60
C ARG A 97 23.67 -14.14 -5.10
N ARG A 98 22.64 -15.00 -5.16
CA ARG A 98 22.76 -16.38 -5.67
C ARG A 98 23.12 -16.43 -7.15
N ALA A 99 22.45 -15.64 -7.98
CA ALA A 99 22.75 -15.57 -9.41
C ALA A 99 24.19 -15.08 -9.65
N ARG A 100 24.62 -14.06 -8.91
CA ARG A 100 26.00 -13.55 -8.96
C ARG A 100 27.03 -14.63 -8.63
N MET A 101 26.86 -15.30 -7.49
CA MET A 101 27.78 -16.37 -7.05
C MET A 101 27.79 -17.57 -8.01
N ALA A 102 26.68 -17.84 -8.71
CA ALA A 102 26.61 -18.91 -9.70
C ALA A 102 27.39 -18.56 -10.98
N ARG A 103 27.33 -17.29 -11.42
CA ARG A 103 28.14 -16.80 -12.56
C ARG A 103 29.63 -16.87 -12.23
N GLU A 104 30.03 -16.36 -11.06
CA GLU A 104 31.43 -16.37 -10.58
C GLU A 104 32.00 -17.79 -10.49
N ARG A 105 31.18 -18.79 -10.11
CA ARG A 105 31.60 -20.20 -10.09
C ARG A 105 31.76 -20.81 -11.49
N GLY A 106 30.91 -20.41 -12.44
CA GLY A 106 31.00 -20.86 -13.83
C GLY A 106 32.15 -20.20 -14.59
N GLU A 107 32.51 -18.97 -14.25
CA GLU A 107 33.68 -18.25 -14.79
C GLU A 107 35.02 -18.79 -14.24
N ALA A 108 34.99 -19.50 -13.12
CA ALA A 108 36.16 -20.07 -12.46
C ALA A 108 36.43 -21.56 -12.78
N SER A 109 35.60 -22.20 -13.62
CA SER A 109 35.80 -23.57 -14.16
C SER A 109 36.28 -23.52 -15.61
#